data_AF-B0X389-F1
#
_entry.id   AF-B0X389-F1
#
_cell.length_a   1.000
_cell.length_b   1.000
_cell.length_c   1.000
_cell.angle_alpha   90.00
_cell.angle_beta   90.00
_cell.angle_gamma   90.00
#
_symmetry.space_group_name_H-M   'P 1'
#
loop_
_entity.id
_entity.type
_entity.pdbx_description
1 polymer ?
#
loop_
_entity_poly.entity_id
_entity_poly.type
_entity_poly.pdbx_seq_one_letter_code
_entity_poly.pdbx_strand_id
1 'polypeptide(L)'
;MAIEKLFLSRTFLVGCVILLTQSPAGSAEGAFPGLVLRGLLETLGHPLKVTVMSCWGETDRLEVFKVLNERYLTCFVDDHISRFVEDINDHQTFLVVDLACPGTKQLLKSAGLLLFMKYRWLIVNSKFFVEDHPSEEDQVQFFEQSLADLSLLVSSEIFIFIKQTANNFSVNQIFKHFELAPFKVELFGSWIDGGFKDKRNERVTSVRRLDLQGHTLQASMVVTNQETLQHLTDYKYWYSNWNFSSASPWESLNLHSCHT
;
A
#
# COMPACT_ATOMS: atom_id res chain seq x y z
N MET A 1 35.40 24.37 59.95
CA MET A 1 36.24 25.51 59.51
C MET A 1 37.04 25.02 58.31
N ALA A 2 36.90 25.70 57.16
CA ALA A 2 37.56 25.50 55.86
C ALA A 2 37.24 24.16 55.13
N ILE A 3 36.58 24.07 53.97
CA ILE A 3 36.73 24.75 52.66
C ILE A 3 38.12 24.52 52.05
N GLU A 4 38.26 23.63 51.05
CA GLU A 4 38.40 23.96 49.62
C GLU A 4 38.93 22.77 48.76
N LYS A 5 38.36 22.67 47.55
CA LYS A 5 38.95 22.21 46.26
C LYS A 5 39.49 20.77 46.11
N LEU A 6 38.83 20.01 45.23
CA LEU A 6 39.37 19.75 43.88
C LEU A 6 38.30 19.16 42.95
N PHE A 7 37.91 19.98 41.99
CA PHE A 7 37.12 19.67 40.80
C PHE A 7 38.09 19.12 39.74
N LEU A 8 37.92 17.87 39.30
CA LEU A 8 38.49 17.33 38.07
C LEU A 8 37.50 16.26 37.56
N SER A 9 36.54 16.65 36.72
CA SER A 9 36.67 16.60 35.25
C SER A 9 37.26 15.29 34.75
N ARG A 10 36.38 14.32 34.49
CA ARG A 10 36.62 13.25 33.51
C ARG A 10 35.34 13.01 32.72
N THR A 11 35.25 13.78 31.64
CA THR A 11 34.48 13.48 30.43
C THR A 11 34.68 12.02 30.04
N PHE A 12 33.59 11.25 30.03
CA PHE A 12 33.56 9.96 29.34
C PHE A 12 33.61 10.23 27.83
N LEU A 13 34.76 9.92 27.25
CA LEU A 13 35.02 9.88 25.83
C LEU A 13 34.16 8.74 25.24
N VAL A 14 33.07 9.10 24.55
CA VAL A 14 32.38 8.19 23.63
C VAL A 14 33.30 8.04 22.42
N GLY A 15 34.17 7.02 22.48
CA GLY A 15 34.99 6.60 21.36
C GLY A 15 34.10 5.97 20.30
N CYS A 16 33.67 6.77 19.32
CA CYS A 16 33.09 6.27 18.09
C CYS A 16 34.23 5.65 17.26
N VAL A 17 34.45 4.35 17.45
CA VAL A 17 35.37 3.57 16.61
C VAL A 17 34.67 3.37 15.27
N ILE A 18 34.94 4.26 14.32
CA ILE A 18 34.59 4.06 12.92
C ILE A 18 35.62 3.06 12.37
N LEU A 19 35.30 1.77 12.47
CA LEU A 19 35.96 0.74 11.67
C LEU A 19 35.50 0.93 10.22
N LEU A 20 36.30 1.64 9.43
CA LEU A 20 36.25 1.58 7.97
C LEU A 20 36.79 0.21 7.54
N THR A 21 35.98 -0.82 7.67
CA THR A 21 36.19 -2.05 6.91
C THR A 21 35.76 -1.76 5.49
N GLN A 22 36.73 -1.64 4.58
CA GLN A 22 36.49 -1.79 3.16
C GLN A 22 35.95 -3.20 2.95
N SER A 23 34.63 -3.30 2.78
CA SER A 23 34.00 -4.55 2.40
C SER A 23 34.37 -4.81 0.93
N PRO A 24 34.86 -6.01 0.58
CA PRO A 24 35.04 -6.35 -0.82
C PRO A 24 33.66 -6.29 -1.50
N ALA A 25 33.64 -5.79 -2.73
CA ALA A 25 32.50 -5.88 -3.62
C ALA A 25 32.22 -7.36 -3.92
N GLY A 26 31.53 -8.02 -2.99
CA GLY A 26 30.78 -9.23 -3.25
C GLY A 26 29.51 -8.81 -3.96
N SER A 27 29.30 -9.36 -5.15
CA SER A 27 28.06 -9.27 -5.91
C SER A 27 26.87 -9.57 -4.98
N ALA A 28 26.02 -8.57 -4.78
CA ALA A 28 24.73 -8.73 -4.14
C ALA A 28 23.81 -9.48 -5.11
N GLU A 29 23.90 -10.81 -5.11
CA GLU A 29 22.92 -11.68 -5.77
C GLU A 29 21.63 -11.67 -4.94
N GLY A 30 20.55 -11.13 -5.50
CA GLY A 30 19.18 -11.30 -4.98
C GLY A 30 18.63 -10.24 -4.01
N ALA A 31 19.22 -9.05 -3.92
CA ALA A 31 18.75 -8.00 -3.00
C ALA A 31 17.32 -7.50 -3.37
N PHE A 32 16.45 -7.38 -2.37
CA PHE A 32 15.10 -6.82 -2.54
C PHE A 32 15.18 -5.37 -3.06
N PRO A 33 14.38 -4.96 -4.05
CA PRO A 33 14.50 -3.65 -4.67
C PRO A 33 13.89 -2.52 -3.81
N GLY A 34 14.57 -2.15 -2.72
CA GLY A 34 14.12 -1.08 -1.80
C GLY A 34 13.88 0.28 -2.47
N LEU A 35 14.65 0.60 -3.52
CA LEU A 35 14.45 1.83 -4.31
C LEU A 35 13.12 1.84 -5.09
N VAL A 36 12.69 0.68 -5.60
CA VAL A 36 11.40 0.55 -6.29
C VAL A 36 10.26 0.78 -5.30
N LEU A 37 10.38 0.21 -4.10
CA LEU A 37 9.43 0.43 -3.01
C LEU A 37 9.34 1.92 -2.64
N ARG A 38 10.48 2.60 -2.48
CA ARG A 38 10.49 4.06 -2.25
C ARG A 38 9.75 4.83 -3.35
N GLY A 39 10.06 4.56 -4.61
CA GLY A 39 9.42 5.23 -5.75
C GLY A 39 7.90 5.03 -5.80
N LEU A 40 7.44 3.81 -5.47
CA LEU A 40 6.02 3.52 -5.31
C LEU A 40 5.39 4.37 -4.19
N LEU A 41 6.00 4.38 -3.00
CA LEU A 41 5.47 5.11 -1.85
C LEU A 41 5.42 6.63 -2.09
N GLU A 42 6.43 7.19 -2.76
CA GLU A 42 6.47 8.60 -3.15
C GLU A 42 5.33 8.92 -4.14
N THR A 43 5.06 8.03 -5.08
CA THR A 43 3.96 8.18 -6.05
C THR A 43 2.56 8.05 -5.41
N LEU A 44 2.45 7.27 -4.33
CA LEU A 44 1.21 7.16 -3.54
C LEU A 44 0.97 8.37 -2.62
N GLY A 45 2.05 9.04 -2.20
CA GLY A 45 2.05 10.33 -1.48
C GLY A 45 1.60 10.32 -0.02
N HIS A 46 0.91 9.28 0.46
CA HIS A 46 0.20 9.30 1.75
C HIS A 46 0.49 8.16 2.76
N PRO A 47 1.38 7.17 2.52
CA PRO A 47 1.79 6.32 3.63
C PRO A 47 2.84 7.05 4.49
N LEU A 48 2.60 7.12 5.80
CA LEU A 48 3.60 7.59 6.78
C LEU A 48 4.31 6.42 7.47
N LYS A 49 3.67 5.25 7.47
CA LYS A 49 4.16 4.03 8.12
C LYS A 49 4.26 2.91 7.10
N VAL A 50 5.40 2.21 7.11
CA VAL A 50 5.62 1.01 6.29
C VAL A 50 5.87 -0.14 7.24
N THR A 51 5.01 -1.16 7.20
CA THR A 51 5.23 -2.39 7.96
C THR A 51 5.58 -3.52 7.03
N VAL A 52 6.76 -4.10 7.22
CA VAL A 52 7.29 -5.17 6.39
C VAL A 52 7.17 -6.49 7.14
N MET A 53 6.42 -7.42 6.54
CA MET A 53 6.22 -8.78 7.00
C MET A 53 6.95 -9.72 6.04
N SER A 54 8.22 -9.97 6.35
CA SER A 54 9.11 -10.77 5.53
C SER A 54 10.13 -11.55 6.37
N CYS A 55 10.70 -12.57 5.76
CA CYS A 55 11.72 -13.47 6.28
C CYS A 55 13.09 -13.16 5.64
N TRP A 56 13.28 -11.93 5.17
CA TRP A 56 14.53 -11.49 4.54
C TRP A 56 15.68 -11.48 5.53
N GLY A 57 16.90 -11.62 5.00
CA GLY A 57 18.11 -11.54 5.81
C GLY A 57 18.30 -10.15 6.43
N GLU A 58 19.14 -10.05 7.47
CA GLU A 58 19.42 -8.78 8.14
C GLU A 58 19.99 -7.73 7.18
N THR A 59 20.80 -8.16 6.21
CA THR A 59 21.36 -7.28 5.17
C THR A 59 20.27 -6.62 4.34
N ASP A 60 19.34 -7.41 3.78
CA ASP A 60 18.23 -6.90 2.97
C ASP A 60 17.31 -5.99 3.80
N ARG A 61 17.00 -6.39 5.04
CA ARG A 61 16.19 -5.59 5.97
C ARG A 61 16.87 -4.24 6.23
N LEU A 62 18.18 -4.23 6.46
CA LEU A 62 18.95 -3.01 6.69
C LEU A 62 19.00 -2.12 5.45
N GLU A 63 19.16 -2.69 4.25
CA GLU A 63 19.16 -1.93 3.00
C GLU A 63 17.81 -1.26 2.75
N VAL A 64 16.71 -2.01 2.88
CA VAL A 64 15.35 -1.46 2.78
C VAL A 64 15.12 -0.40 3.85
N PHE A 65 15.53 -0.66 5.09
CA PHE A 65 15.38 0.29 6.18
C PHE A 65 16.12 1.61 5.90
N LYS A 66 17.37 1.55 5.44
CA LYS A 66 18.15 2.76 5.09
C LYS A 66 17.45 3.60 4.04
N VAL A 67 16.89 2.98 3.01
CA VAL A 67 16.21 3.67 1.91
C VAL A 67 14.90 4.32 2.37
N LEU A 68 14.15 3.66 3.26
CA LEU A 68 12.80 4.11 3.65
C LEU A 68 12.78 5.03 4.88
N ASN A 69 13.68 4.82 5.85
CA ASN A 69 13.63 5.50 7.14
C ASN A 69 13.95 7.01 7.09
N GLU A 70 14.40 7.52 5.94
CA GLU A 70 14.50 8.96 5.70
C GLU A 70 13.14 9.68 5.71
N ARG A 71 12.06 8.97 5.34
CA ARG A 71 10.71 9.54 5.15
C ARG A 71 9.59 8.77 5.82
N TYR A 72 9.78 7.48 6.03
CA TYR A 72 8.70 6.59 6.46
C TYR A 72 9.06 5.90 7.77
N LEU A 73 8.11 5.83 8.69
CA LEU A 73 8.22 5.02 9.90
C LEU A 73 8.19 3.54 9.49
N THR A 74 9.38 2.94 9.40
CA THR A 74 9.56 1.59 8.88
C THR A 74 9.73 0.60 10.04
N CYS A 75 8.91 -0.45 10.07
CA CYS A 75 9.06 -1.53 11.04
C CYS A 75 9.00 -2.89 10.35
N PHE A 76 9.74 -3.85 10.93
CA PHE A 76 9.71 -5.26 10.52
C PHE A 76 8.96 -6.04 11.59
N VAL A 77 8.01 -6.86 11.17
CA VAL A 77 7.17 -7.65 12.07
C VAL A 77 7.17 -9.10 11.59
N ASP A 78 7.39 -9.99 12.54
CA ASP A 78 7.23 -11.42 12.31
C ASP A 78 5.71 -11.73 12.41
N ASP A 79 5.15 -12.10 11.24
CA ASP A 79 3.89 -12.82 10.95
C ASP A 79 2.59 -12.60 11.78
N HIS A 80 2.47 -11.54 12.56
CA HIS A 80 1.28 -11.30 13.41
C HIS A 80 0.43 -10.11 12.95
N ILE A 81 -0.64 -10.40 12.20
CA ILE A 81 -1.64 -9.39 11.77
C ILE A 81 -2.44 -8.78 12.92
N SER A 82 -2.56 -9.48 14.06
CA SER A 82 -3.40 -9.04 15.20
C SER A 82 -3.03 -7.64 15.71
N ARG A 83 -1.79 -7.19 15.48
CA ARG A 83 -1.33 -5.84 15.85
C ARG A 83 -1.92 -4.71 15.00
N PHE A 84 -2.53 -5.00 13.85
CA PHE A 84 -3.10 -3.98 12.96
C PHE A 84 -4.58 -3.72 13.19
N VAL A 85 -5.29 -4.55 13.96
CA VAL A 85 -6.75 -4.43 14.09
C VAL A 85 -7.16 -3.14 14.82
N GLU A 86 -6.26 -2.53 15.61
CA GLU A 86 -6.57 -1.42 16.52
C GLU A 86 -5.90 -0.08 16.17
N ASP A 87 -5.20 0.06 15.03
CA ASP A 87 -4.54 1.32 14.67
C ASP A 87 -5.54 2.36 14.13
N ILE A 88 -5.59 3.54 14.76
CA ILE A 88 -6.44 4.69 14.40
C ILE A 88 -5.93 5.38 13.13
N ASN A 89 -4.64 5.22 12.78
CA ASN A 89 -4.01 5.82 11.60
C ASN A 89 -3.81 4.80 10.47
N ASP A 90 -4.79 3.92 10.32
CA ASP A 90 -4.77 2.82 9.36
C ASP A 90 -4.56 3.24 7.90
N HIS A 91 -5.21 4.31 7.48
CA HIS A 91 -5.12 4.88 6.13
C HIS A 91 -3.71 5.39 5.76
N GLN A 92 -2.82 5.58 6.75
CA GLN A 92 -1.44 6.00 6.57
C GLN A 92 -0.45 4.83 6.61
N THR A 93 -0.95 3.60 6.76
CA THR A 93 -0.14 2.40 6.88
C THR A 93 -0.09 1.65 5.56
N PHE A 94 1.13 1.37 5.11
CA PHE A 94 1.43 0.54 3.95
C PHE A 94 2.05 -0.79 4.41
N LEU A 95 1.45 -1.89 4.00
CA LEU A 95 1.87 -3.24 4.40
C LEU A 95 2.64 -3.87 3.26
N VAL A 96 3.86 -4.34 3.53
CA VAL A 96 4.68 -5.10 2.58
C VAL A 96 4.72 -6.54 3.05
N VAL A 97 4.38 -7.48 2.17
CA VAL A 97 4.21 -8.89 2.52
C VAL A 97 4.91 -9.76 1.48
N ASP A 98 5.77 -10.67 1.93
CA ASP A 98 6.48 -11.60 1.05
C ASP A 98 5.87 -13.01 1.05
N LEU A 99 5.34 -13.43 -0.10
CA LEU A 99 4.76 -14.76 -0.33
C LEU A 99 5.79 -15.90 -0.28
N ALA A 100 7.07 -15.61 -0.44
CA ALA A 100 8.12 -16.61 -0.28
C ALA A 100 8.26 -17.08 1.17
N CYS A 101 7.76 -16.29 2.12
CA CYS A 101 7.94 -16.54 3.55
C CYS A 101 6.92 -17.53 4.11
N PRO A 102 7.35 -18.41 5.03
CA PRO A 102 6.43 -19.31 5.73
C PRO A 102 5.32 -18.54 6.45
N GLY A 103 4.11 -19.08 6.47
CA GLY A 103 2.98 -18.49 7.19
C GLY A 103 2.26 -17.35 6.45
N THR A 104 2.89 -16.70 5.47
CA THR A 104 2.30 -15.56 4.75
C THR A 104 0.96 -15.86 4.08
N LYS A 105 0.78 -17.07 3.51
CA LYS A 105 -0.51 -17.44 2.91
C LYS A 105 -1.63 -17.49 3.95
N GLN A 106 -1.34 -18.05 5.12
CA GLN A 106 -2.30 -18.11 6.21
C GLN A 106 -2.61 -16.70 6.74
N LEU A 107 -1.57 -15.88 6.88
CA LEU A 107 -1.68 -14.46 7.24
C LEU A 107 -2.66 -13.72 6.33
N LEU A 108 -2.49 -13.81 5.01
CA LEU A 108 -3.37 -13.15 4.04
C LEU A 108 -4.81 -13.65 4.11
N LYS A 109 -5.02 -14.96 4.31
CA LYS A 109 -6.37 -15.51 4.51
C LYS A 109 -7.01 -14.98 5.79
N SER A 110 -6.24 -14.83 6.87
CA SER A 110 -6.71 -14.31 8.14
C SER A 110 -6.97 -12.80 8.13
N ALA A 111 -6.37 -12.04 7.19
CA ALA A 111 -6.60 -10.61 7.06
C ALA A 111 -8.08 -10.28 6.79
N GLY A 112 -8.75 -11.10 5.98
CA GLY A 112 -10.15 -10.92 5.61
C GLY A 112 -10.41 -9.61 4.84
N LEU A 113 -11.66 -9.43 4.43
CA LEU A 113 -12.07 -8.33 3.55
C LEU A 113 -11.76 -6.93 4.15
N LEU A 114 -12.03 -6.74 5.44
CA LEU A 114 -11.90 -5.43 6.08
C LEU A 114 -10.46 -4.90 6.06
N LEU A 115 -9.47 -5.76 6.26
CA LEU A 115 -8.06 -5.34 6.26
C LEU A 115 -7.56 -5.00 4.85
N PHE A 116 -8.05 -5.68 3.81
CA PHE A 116 -7.74 -5.34 2.42
C PHE A 116 -8.37 -4.02 1.95
N MET A 117 -9.41 -3.55 2.65
CA MET A 117 -10.02 -2.24 2.40
C MET A 117 -9.38 -1.11 3.21
N LYS A 118 -8.88 -1.45 4.40
CA LYS A 118 -8.36 -0.51 5.37
C LYS A 118 -6.90 -0.13 5.10
N TYR A 119 -6.12 -1.09 4.59
CA TYR A 119 -4.69 -0.91 4.33
C TYR A 119 -4.35 -1.00 2.85
N ARG A 120 -3.25 -0.33 2.48
CA ARG A 120 -2.58 -0.54 1.20
C ARG A 120 -1.57 -1.66 1.33
N TRP A 121 -1.54 -2.56 0.36
CA TRP A 121 -0.70 -3.76 0.40
C TRP A 121 0.25 -3.77 -0.78
N LEU A 122 1.51 -4.09 -0.53
CA LEU A 122 2.42 -4.59 -1.53
C LEU A 122 2.70 -6.05 -1.23
N ILE A 123 2.30 -6.91 -2.16
CA ILE A 123 2.56 -8.34 -2.10
C ILE A 123 3.71 -8.64 -3.06
N VAL A 124 4.78 -9.20 -2.53
CA VAL A 124 5.97 -9.57 -3.30
C VAL A 124 6.22 -11.06 -3.18
N ASN A 125 7.07 -11.57 -4.06
CA ASN A 125 7.66 -12.89 -3.91
C ASN A 125 9.16 -12.73 -4.11
N SER A 126 9.94 -12.78 -3.03
CA SER A 126 11.39 -12.54 -3.10
C SER A 126 12.13 -13.51 -4.03
N LYS A 127 11.57 -14.70 -4.29
CA LYS A 127 12.13 -15.67 -5.24
C LYS A 127 12.18 -15.15 -6.67
N PHE A 128 11.36 -14.16 -7.03
CA PHE A 128 11.38 -13.54 -8.36
C PHE A 128 12.49 -12.51 -8.55
N PHE A 129 13.24 -12.16 -7.50
CA PHE A 129 14.33 -11.19 -7.58
C PHE A 129 15.70 -11.82 -7.80
N VAL A 130 15.75 -13.13 -8.00
CA VAL A 130 16.96 -13.90 -8.35
C VAL A 130 17.15 -13.90 -9.87
N GLU A 131 18.39 -14.12 -10.36
CA GLU A 131 18.77 -13.96 -11.78
C GLU A 131 18.02 -14.84 -12.78
N ASP A 132 17.49 -15.99 -12.36
CA ASP A 132 16.65 -16.87 -13.19
C ASP A 132 15.16 -16.61 -12.90
N HIS A 133 14.73 -15.36 -13.15
CA HIS A 133 13.35 -14.97 -12.87
C HIS A 133 12.40 -15.54 -13.94
N PRO A 134 11.21 -16.02 -13.53
CA PRO A 134 10.22 -16.51 -14.46
C PRO A 134 9.68 -15.38 -15.36
N SER A 135 9.04 -15.72 -16.47
CA SER A 135 8.47 -14.71 -17.37
C SER A 135 7.45 -13.81 -16.65
N GLU A 136 7.16 -12.62 -17.19
CA GLU A 136 6.14 -11.73 -16.63
C GLU A 136 4.77 -12.42 -16.53
N GLU A 137 4.42 -13.25 -17.52
CA GLU A 137 3.19 -14.03 -17.56
C GLU A 137 3.14 -15.08 -16.44
N ASP A 138 4.24 -15.81 -16.22
CA ASP A 138 4.34 -16.82 -15.16
C ASP A 138 4.28 -16.17 -13.76
N GLN A 139 4.90 -15.00 -13.58
CA GLN A 139 4.83 -14.25 -12.32
C GLN A 139 3.39 -13.79 -12.03
N VAL A 140 2.71 -13.23 -13.03
CA VAL A 140 1.30 -12.83 -12.90
C VAL A 140 0.43 -14.03 -12.56
N GLN A 141 0.58 -15.14 -13.29
CA GLN A 141 -0.16 -16.36 -13.04
C GLN A 141 0.08 -16.91 -11.63
N PHE A 142 1.32 -16.82 -11.13
CA PHE A 142 1.64 -17.20 -9.75
C PHE A 142 0.88 -16.35 -8.72
N PHE A 143 0.80 -15.03 -8.91
CA PHE A 143 0.04 -14.15 -8.02
C PHE A 143 -1.45 -14.42 -8.10
N GLU A 144 -2.01 -14.61 -9.30
CA GLU A 144 -3.42 -14.96 -9.49
C GLU A 144 -3.78 -16.25 -8.75
N GLN A 145 -2.96 -17.30 -8.87
CA GLN A 145 -3.16 -18.56 -8.17
C GLN A 145 -2.98 -18.42 -6.65
N SER A 146 -1.98 -17.67 -6.22
CA SER A 146 -1.64 -17.52 -4.79
C SER A 146 -2.64 -16.66 -4.02
N LEU A 147 -3.39 -15.81 -4.72
CA LEU A 147 -4.34 -14.86 -4.14
C LEU A 147 -5.80 -15.19 -4.54
N ALA A 148 -6.03 -16.29 -5.27
CA ALA A 148 -7.33 -16.73 -5.79
C ALA A 148 -8.42 -16.80 -4.73
N ASP A 149 -8.08 -17.25 -3.53
CA ASP A 149 -9.01 -17.48 -2.42
C ASP A 149 -9.19 -16.26 -1.52
N LEU A 150 -8.52 -15.14 -1.81
CA LEU A 150 -8.68 -13.90 -1.07
C LEU A 150 -9.88 -13.10 -1.60
N SER A 151 -10.65 -12.51 -0.68
CA SER A 151 -11.77 -11.60 -0.96
C SER A 151 -11.25 -10.20 -1.35
N LEU A 152 -10.52 -10.12 -2.47
CA LEU A 152 -9.99 -8.86 -3.01
C LEU A 152 -11.06 -8.22 -3.87
N LEU A 153 -11.46 -6.98 -3.58
CA LEU A 153 -12.48 -6.27 -4.37
C LEU A 153 -11.91 -5.03 -5.03
N VAL A 154 -12.73 -4.33 -5.81
CA VAL A 154 -12.38 -3.13 -6.58
C VAL A 154 -11.74 -2.03 -5.74
N SER A 155 -12.16 -1.90 -4.49
CA SER A 155 -11.64 -0.90 -3.56
C SER A 155 -10.38 -1.34 -2.80
N SER A 156 -9.93 -2.60 -2.96
CA SER A 156 -8.69 -3.07 -2.37
C SER A 156 -7.49 -2.45 -3.10
N GLU A 157 -6.60 -1.80 -2.35
CA GLU A 157 -5.38 -1.18 -2.88
C GLU A 157 -4.19 -2.15 -2.74
N ILE A 158 -4.14 -3.15 -3.63
CA ILE A 158 -3.14 -4.21 -3.60
C ILE A 158 -2.22 -4.10 -4.81
N PHE A 159 -0.93 -3.97 -4.54
CA PHE A 159 0.14 -3.85 -5.50
C PHE A 159 0.98 -5.13 -5.50
N ILE A 160 1.51 -5.49 -6.66
CA ILE A 160 2.48 -6.56 -6.84
C ILE A 160 3.68 -6.06 -7.61
N PHE A 161 4.85 -6.62 -7.33
CA PHE A 161 6.06 -6.39 -8.12
C PHE A 161 6.24 -7.51 -9.12
N ILE A 162 6.48 -7.13 -10.37
CA ILE A 162 6.85 -8.03 -11.44
C ILE A 162 8.25 -7.65 -11.93
N LYS A 163 9.15 -8.62 -11.90
CA LYS A 163 10.52 -8.48 -12.40
C LYS A 163 10.50 -8.60 -13.92
N GLN A 164 10.95 -7.56 -14.62
CA GLN A 164 11.01 -7.58 -16.09
C GLN A 164 12.41 -7.95 -16.58
N THR A 165 13.43 -7.26 -16.06
CA THR A 165 14.85 -7.50 -16.35
C THR A 165 15.69 -7.29 -15.09
N ALA A 166 17.00 -7.52 -15.16
CA ALA A 166 17.94 -7.34 -14.05
C ALA A 166 17.76 -6.00 -13.29
N ASN A 167 17.37 -4.91 -13.96
CA ASN A 167 17.19 -3.60 -13.34
C ASN A 167 15.79 -2.99 -13.51
N ASN A 168 14.88 -3.63 -14.25
CA ASN A 168 13.55 -3.09 -14.51
C ASN A 168 12.47 -3.88 -13.79
N PHE A 169 11.50 -3.14 -13.26
CA PHE A 169 10.35 -3.69 -12.55
C PHE A 169 9.07 -3.01 -13.02
N SER A 170 8.00 -3.77 -13.16
CA SER A 170 6.65 -3.22 -13.23
C SER A 170 5.97 -3.37 -11.87
N VAL A 171 5.21 -2.35 -11.48
CA VAL A 171 4.32 -2.39 -10.34
C VAL A 171 2.92 -2.45 -10.90
N ASN A 172 2.23 -3.55 -10.61
CA ASN A 172 0.88 -3.79 -11.07
C ASN A 172 -0.06 -3.71 -9.88
N GLN A 173 -1.25 -3.16 -10.10
CA GLN A 173 -2.34 -3.22 -9.14
C GLN A 173 -3.26 -4.38 -9.50
N ILE A 174 -3.71 -5.12 -8.49
CA ILE A 174 -4.60 -6.27 -8.66
C ILE A 174 -5.90 -6.10 -7.89
N PHE A 175 -7.00 -6.57 -8.46
CA PHE A 175 -8.32 -6.55 -7.84
C PHE A 175 -9.28 -7.54 -8.52
N LYS A 176 -10.47 -7.73 -7.92
CA LYS A 176 -11.62 -8.40 -8.54
C LYS A 176 -12.85 -7.49 -8.49
N HIS A 177 -13.76 -7.62 -9.44
CA HIS A 177 -15.02 -6.86 -9.42
C HIS A 177 -15.96 -7.30 -8.30
N PHE A 178 -15.96 -8.60 -8.02
CA PHE A 178 -16.67 -9.27 -6.94
C PHE A 178 -15.88 -10.53 -6.56
N GLU A 179 -16.23 -11.18 -5.46
CA GLU A 179 -15.43 -12.26 -4.86
C GLU A 179 -15.13 -13.43 -5.81
N LEU A 180 -16.09 -13.80 -6.66
CA LEU A 180 -15.99 -14.87 -7.65
C LEU A 180 -15.51 -14.41 -9.04
N ALA A 181 -15.23 -13.12 -9.22
CA ALA A 181 -14.77 -12.59 -10.51
C ALA A 181 -13.31 -12.98 -10.78
N PRO A 182 -12.91 -13.08 -12.06
CA PRO A 182 -11.51 -13.27 -12.40
C PRO A 182 -10.66 -12.08 -11.93
N PHE A 183 -9.38 -12.34 -11.71
CA PHE A 183 -8.41 -11.31 -11.41
C PHE A 183 -8.31 -10.29 -12.55
N LYS A 184 -8.13 -9.04 -12.15
CA LYS A 184 -7.74 -7.95 -13.03
C LYS A 184 -6.39 -7.44 -12.57
N VAL A 185 -5.50 -7.27 -13.53
CA VAL A 185 -4.13 -6.77 -13.35
C VAL A 185 -4.01 -5.52 -14.19
N GLU A 186 -3.61 -4.41 -13.56
CA GLU A 186 -3.45 -3.12 -14.22
C GLU A 186 -2.06 -2.56 -13.92
N LEU A 187 -1.39 -2.03 -14.94
CA LEU A 187 -0.10 -1.37 -14.75
C LEU A 187 -0.26 -0.08 -13.96
N PHE A 188 0.35 -0.03 -12.77
CA PHE A 188 0.36 1.18 -11.94
C PHE A 188 1.57 2.06 -12.28
N GLY A 189 2.74 1.46 -12.41
CA GLY A 189 3.96 2.18 -12.68
C GLY A 189 5.10 1.24 -13.06
N SER A 190 6.21 1.82 -13.48
CA SER A 190 7.40 1.04 -13.81
C SER A 190 8.66 1.71 -13.29
N TRP A 191 9.59 0.90 -12.80
CA TRP A 191 10.95 1.30 -12.50
C TRP A 191 11.83 1.00 -13.69
N ILE A 192 12.33 2.04 -14.34
CA ILE A 192 13.16 1.95 -15.53
C ILE A 192 14.26 3.01 -15.41
N ASP A 193 15.50 2.65 -15.74
CA ASP A 193 16.66 3.54 -15.73
C ASP A 193 16.92 4.24 -14.37
N GLY A 194 16.63 3.54 -13.27
CA GLY A 194 16.86 4.07 -11.92
C GLY A 194 15.81 5.06 -11.41
N GLY A 195 14.66 5.16 -12.08
CA GLY A 195 13.55 6.01 -11.65
C GLY A 195 12.19 5.34 -11.75
N PHE A 196 11.29 5.70 -10.83
CA PHE A 196 9.89 5.27 -10.86
C PHE A 196 9.07 6.20 -11.75
N LYS A 197 8.34 5.63 -12.70
CA LYS A 197 7.43 6.35 -13.59
C LYS A 197 6.00 5.89 -13.30
N ASP A 198 5.17 6.82 -12.86
CA ASP A 198 3.73 6.62 -12.77
C ASP A 198 3.16 6.41 -14.18
N LYS A 199 2.42 5.32 -14.37
CA LYS A 199 1.83 4.94 -15.67
C LYS A 199 0.31 5.08 -15.67
N ARG A 200 -0.26 5.61 -14.58
CA ARG A 200 -1.69 5.88 -14.50
C ARG A 200 -2.03 7.09 -15.38
N ASN A 201 -3.01 6.90 -16.27
CA ASN A 201 -3.58 8.01 -17.04
C ASN A 201 -4.51 8.89 -16.18
N GLU A 202 -5.15 8.30 -15.16
CA GLU A 202 -6.07 8.98 -14.22
C GLU A 202 -5.97 8.36 -12.80
N ARG A 203 -6.57 9.00 -11.78
CA ARG A 203 -6.68 8.40 -10.43
C ARG A 203 -7.62 7.20 -10.46
N VAL A 204 -7.03 6.03 -10.67
CA VAL A 204 -7.71 4.78 -11.06
C VAL A 204 -8.83 4.35 -10.10
N THR A 205 -8.72 4.61 -8.79
CA THR A 205 -9.71 4.17 -7.80
C THR A 205 -11.07 4.85 -7.92
N SER A 206 -11.13 6.12 -8.34
CA SER A 206 -12.41 6.83 -8.56
C SER A 206 -13.12 6.32 -9.81
N VAL A 207 -12.37 6.03 -10.87
CA VAL A 207 -12.90 5.53 -12.15
C VAL A 207 -13.44 4.11 -12.01
N ARG A 208 -12.71 3.23 -11.30
CA ARG A 208 -13.16 1.85 -11.05
C ARG A 208 -14.48 1.76 -10.27
N ARG A 209 -14.82 2.76 -9.46
CA ARG A 209 -16.11 2.82 -8.75
C ARG A 209 -17.27 3.24 -9.64
N LEU A 210 -17.00 3.81 -10.82
CA LEU A 210 -18.00 4.26 -11.77
C LEU A 210 -18.38 3.17 -12.77
N ASP A 211 -17.45 2.29 -13.13
CA ASP A 211 -17.69 1.17 -14.03
C ASP A 211 -17.50 -0.18 -13.31
N LEU A 212 -18.61 -0.76 -12.88
CA LEU A 212 -18.65 -2.09 -12.28
C LEU A 212 -19.10 -3.18 -13.28
N GLN A 213 -18.98 -2.91 -14.58
CA GLN A 213 -19.32 -3.87 -15.65
C GLN A 213 -20.74 -4.45 -15.54
N GLY A 214 -21.70 -3.61 -15.16
CA GLY A 214 -23.11 -4.01 -15.01
C GLY A 214 -23.43 -4.75 -13.70
N HIS A 215 -22.50 -4.79 -12.74
CA HIS A 215 -22.76 -5.38 -11.43
C HIS A 215 -23.85 -4.58 -10.67
N THR A 216 -24.84 -5.30 -10.12
CA THR A 216 -25.93 -4.68 -9.36
C THR A 216 -25.47 -4.28 -7.97
N LEU A 217 -25.47 -2.97 -7.71
CA LEU A 217 -25.21 -2.45 -6.38
C LEU A 217 -26.45 -2.63 -5.48
N GLN A 218 -26.27 -3.32 -4.36
CA GLN A 218 -27.28 -3.34 -3.30
C GLN A 218 -27.06 -2.13 -2.39
N ALA A 219 -28.01 -1.20 -2.41
CA ALA A 219 -28.05 -0.09 -1.47
C ALA A 219 -29.08 -0.39 -0.36
N SER A 220 -28.66 -0.29 0.89
CA SER A 220 -29.54 -0.32 2.05
C SER A 220 -29.71 1.08 2.61
N MET A 221 -30.94 1.51 2.86
CA MET A 221 -31.24 2.79 3.49
C MET A 221 -32.01 2.53 4.78
N VAL A 222 -31.50 3.07 5.89
CA VAL A 222 -32.21 3.04 7.17
C VAL A 222 -33.01 4.32 7.29
N VAL A 223 -34.33 4.17 7.38
CA VAL A 223 -35.25 5.30 7.52
C VAL A 223 -35.70 5.41 8.97
N THR A 224 -35.28 6.48 9.64
CA THR A 224 -35.62 6.74 11.06
C THR A 224 -36.80 7.70 11.23
N ASN A 225 -37.13 8.48 10.19
CA ASN A 225 -38.29 9.35 10.16
C ASN A 225 -39.32 8.81 9.15
N GLN A 226 -40.55 8.58 9.61
CA GLN A 226 -41.65 8.06 8.79
C GLN A 226 -42.03 8.99 7.63
N GLU A 227 -41.80 10.31 7.75
CA GLU A 227 -42.04 11.28 6.69
C GLU A 227 -41.09 11.07 5.49
N THR A 228 -39.86 10.60 5.74
CA THR A 228 -38.90 10.28 4.67
C THR A 228 -39.40 9.18 3.73
N LEU A 229 -40.23 8.24 4.22
CA LEU A 229 -40.86 7.21 3.38
C LEU A 229 -41.78 7.82 2.32
N GLN A 230 -42.42 8.94 2.61
CA GLN A 230 -43.37 9.61 1.72
C GLN A 230 -42.66 10.34 0.56
N HIS A 231 -41.36 10.66 0.75
CA HIS A 231 -40.54 11.37 -0.23
C HIS A 231 -39.60 10.46 -1.03
N LEU A 232 -39.62 9.14 -0.82
CA LEU A 232 -38.74 8.21 -1.56
C LEU A 232 -38.98 8.21 -3.06
N THR A 233 -40.19 8.58 -3.49
CA THR A 233 -40.56 8.68 -4.89
C THR A 233 -40.27 10.04 -5.52
N ASP A 234 -39.90 11.07 -4.75
CA ASP A 234 -39.59 12.40 -5.30
C ASP A 234 -38.29 12.37 -6.11
N TYR A 235 -37.42 11.39 -5.85
CA TYR A 235 -36.28 11.05 -6.70
C TYR A 235 -36.67 10.54 -8.10
N LYS A 236 -37.95 10.30 -8.41
CA LYS A 236 -38.35 9.90 -9.77
C LYS A 236 -38.24 11.04 -10.78
N TYR A 237 -38.14 12.29 -10.34
CA TYR A 237 -38.13 13.47 -11.21
C TYR A 237 -36.74 13.93 -11.70
N TRP A 238 -35.63 13.34 -11.23
CA TRP A 238 -34.30 13.80 -11.66
C TRP A 238 -33.78 13.14 -12.96
N TYR A 239 -34.39 12.02 -13.39
CA TYR A 239 -33.92 11.25 -14.55
C TYR A 239 -34.18 11.89 -15.93
N SER A 240 -34.95 12.97 -16.01
CA SER A 240 -35.30 13.60 -17.29
C SER A 240 -34.36 14.72 -17.75
N ASN A 241 -33.29 15.06 -17.01
CA ASN A 241 -32.41 16.20 -17.34
C ASN A 241 -30.90 15.91 -17.37
N TRP A 242 -30.47 14.64 -17.35
CA TRP A 242 -29.05 14.31 -17.49
C TRP A 242 -28.65 14.12 -18.96
N ASN A 243 -28.54 15.22 -19.69
CA ASN A 243 -27.54 15.32 -20.75
C ASN A 243 -26.21 15.70 -20.07
N PHE A 244 -25.19 14.86 -20.22
CA PHE A 244 -23.83 15.11 -19.74
C PHE A 244 -23.31 16.44 -20.30
N SER A 245 -23.41 17.52 -19.54
CA SER A 245 -22.59 18.70 -19.68
C SER A 245 -21.75 18.85 -18.41
N SER A 246 -20.46 18.94 -18.62
CA SER A 246 -19.42 19.11 -17.61
C SER A 246 -19.63 20.42 -16.83
N ALA A 247 -20.24 20.36 -15.64
CA ALA A 247 -20.10 21.38 -14.61
C ALA A 247 -20.47 20.81 -13.24
N SER A 248 -19.51 20.78 -12.31
CA SER A 248 -19.73 20.37 -10.92
C SER A 248 -20.50 21.46 -10.14
N PRO A 249 -21.61 21.14 -9.46
CA PRO A 249 -22.32 22.09 -8.61
C PRO A 249 -21.89 21.93 -7.15
N TRP A 250 -20.73 22.49 -6.78
CA TRP A 250 -20.37 22.71 -5.37
C TRP A 250 -20.13 24.18 -5.01
N GLU A 251 -20.27 25.11 -5.96
CA GLU A 251 -20.26 26.55 -5.70
C GLU A 251 -21.69 27.08 -5.64
N SER A 252 -22.32 27.01 -4.46
CA SER A 252 -23.30 28.00 -3.96
C SER A 252 -24.10 27.48 -2.77
N LEU A 253 -23.47 27.38 -1.60
CA LEU A 253 -24.20 27.57 -0.35
C LEU A 253 -23.48 28.63 0.48
N ASN A 254 -23.89 29.87 0.22
CA ASN A 254 -23.57 31.04 1.02
C ASN A 254 -24.07 30.84 2.45
N LEU A 255 -23.17 31.03 3.40
CA LEU A 255 -23.45 31.26 4.81
C LEU A 255 -24.45 32.42 4.95
N HIS A 256 -25.64 32.14 5.49
CA HIS A 256 -26.51 33.14 6.09
C HIS A 256 -26.77 32.79 7.55
N SER A 257 -26.13 33.59 8.42
CA SER A 257 -26.64 34.14 9.67
C SER A 257 -27.45 33.24 10.60
N CYS A 258 -26.81 32.78 11.67
CA CYS A 258 -27.49 32.43 12.92
C CYS A 258 -27.67 33.70 13.76
N HIS A 259 -28.93 34.14 13.93
CA HIS A 259 -29.38 35.00 15.02
C HIS A 259 -30.73 34.48 15.51
N THR A 260 -30.76 33.73 16.60
CA THR A 260 -31.33 34.08 17.92
C THR A 260 -31.17 32.91 18.88
#